data_AF-A0A2V6HX04-F1
#
_entry.id   AF-A0A2V6HX04-F1
#
_cell.length_a   1.000
_cell.length_b   1.000
_cell.length_c   1.000
_cell.angle_alpha   90.00
_cell.angle_beta   90.00
_cell.angle_gamma   90.00
#
_symmetry.space_group_name_H-M   'P 1'
#
loop_
_entity.id
_entity.type
_entity.pdbx_description
1 polymer ?
#
loop_
_entity_poly.entity_id
_entity_poly.type
_entity_poly.pdbx_seq_one_letter_code
_entity_poly.pdbx_strand_id
1 'polypeptide(L)'
;MSCKEISADWAAQRIRGLSLGSAIKNALLPQRSSNGDRTKVIKTLINSFRYPRKGPGMMWEACAEKVKAMGGKVEMAARVNGCAFDEATSAWTVQFKDRDGNLHSVEAEHVISSAPMRELVCGIRPEVSDRTRRAAESLKYRDFLTVMLILKERNKFADNWIYIHDPRVKVGRVQTKWFRIRTKPVTAWNIFVSKATVSGNPKMKI
;
A
#
# COMPACT_ATOMS: atom_id res chain seq x y z
N MET A 1 -16.53 -7.01 3.94
CA MET A 1 -16.36 -7.80 2.72
C MET A 1 -16.02 -9.22 3.11
N SER A 2 -16.95 -10.13 2.83
CA SER A 2 -16.78 -11.57 2.96
C SER A 2 -15.78 -12.05 1.91
N CYS A 3 -15.06 -13.15 2.18
CA CYS A 3 -14.20 -13.79 1.18
C CYS A 3 -15.00 -14.28 -0.04
N LYS A 4 -16.31 -14.52 0.11
CA LYS A 4 -17.22 -14.89 -0.99
C LYS A 4 -17.47 -13.76 -1.99
N GLU A 5 -17.18 -12.52 -1.62
CA GLU A 5 -17.41 -11.33 -2.44
C GLU A 5 -16.14 -10.88 -3.20
N ILE A 6 -15.03 -11.61 -3.05
CA ILE A 6 -13.75 -11.30 -3.69
C ILE A 6 -13.62 -12.20 -4.93
N SER A 7 -13.23 -11.63 -6.07
CA SER A 7 -13.04 -12.39 -7.30
C SER A 7 -12.00 -13.52 -7.12
N ALA A 8 -12.32 -14.69 -7.64
CA ALA A 8 -11.43 -15.86 -7.64
C ALA A 8 -10.14 -15.61 -8.46
N ASP A 9 -10.21 -14.78 -9.50
CA ASP A 9 -9.05 -14.43 -10.34
C ASP A 9 -7.98 -13.71 -9.53
N TRP A 10 -8.40 -12.88 -8.57
CA TRP A 10 -7.49 -12.21 -7.65
C TRP A 10 -6.76 -13.22 -6.74
N ALA A 11 -7.47 -14.24 -6.24
CA ALA A 11 -6.89 -15.29 -5.41
C ALA A 11 -5.91 -16.16 -6.21
N ALA A 12 -6.25 -16.52 -7.44
CA ALA A 12 -5.41 -17.31 -8.34
C ALA A 12 -4.08 -16.62 -8.66
N GLN A 13 -4.02 -15.28 -8.68
CA GLN A 13 -2.75 -14.55 -8.86
C GLN A 13 -1.85 -14.59 -7.62
N ARG A 14 -2.43 -14.68 -6.42
CA ARG A 14 -1.70 -14.60 -5.14
C ARG A 14 -1.30 -15.97 -4.58
N ILE A 15 -2.07 -17.02 -4.88
CA ILE A 15 -1.88 -18.40 -4.41
C ILE A 15 -1.38 -19.27 -5.59
N ARG A 16 -0.30 -18.84 -6.25
CA ARG A 16 0.36 -19.66 -7.29
C ARG A 16 1.46 -20.51 -6.68
N GLY A 17 1.46 -21.81 -6.97
CA GLY A 17 2.58 -22.71 -6.68
C GLY A 17 2.42 -23.62 -5.45
N LEU A 18 1.26 -23.64 -4.79
CA LEU A 18 0.94 -24.67 -3.80
C LEU A 18 0.32 -25.87 -4.52
N SER A 19 1.08 -26.96 -4.68
CA SER A 19 0.55 -28.22 -5.20
C SER A 19 0.20 -29.16 -4.06
N LEU A 20 -0.94 -29.85 -4.16
CA LEU A 20 -1.38 -30.82 -3.15
C LEU A 20 -0.31 -31.90 -2.89
N GLY A 21 0.38 -32.35 -3.93
CA GLY A 21 1.47 -33.31 -3.80
C GLY A 21 2.68 -32.78 -3.01
N SER A 22 3.04 -31.50 -3.18
CA SER A 22 4.10 -30.88 -2.38
C SER A 22 3.71 -30.75 -0.90
N ALA A 23 2.43 -30.45 -0.61
CA ALA A 23 1.93 -30.36 0.75
C ALA A 23 1.95 -31.72 1.46
N ILE A 24 1.48 -32.78 0.80
CA ILE A 24 1.48 -34.15 1.36
C ILE A 24 2.92 -34.62 1.60
N LYS A 25 3.83 -34.41 0.64
CA LYS A 25 5.23 -34.81 0.76
C LYS A 25 5.94 -34.11 1.93
N ASN A 26 5.68 -32.82 2.13
CA ASN A 26 6.25 -32.04 3.23
C ASN A 26 5.63 -32.38 4.60
N ALA A 27 4.39 -32.87 4.63
CA ALA A 27 3.76 -33.34 5.87
C ALA A 27 4.28 -34.72 6.31
N LEU A 28 4.69 -35.57 5.36
CA LEU A 28 5.11 -36.95 5.63
C LEU A 28 6.64 -37.14 5.72
N LEU A 29 7.44 -36.22 5.17
CA LEU A 29 8.90 -36.28 5.23
C LEU A 29 9.46 -35.17 6.13
N PRO A 30 10.35 -35.47 7.09
CA PRO A 30 10.98 -34.46 7.92
C PRO A 30 11.77 -33.49 7.04
N GLN A 31 11.51 -32.21 7.22
CA GLN A 31 12.13 -31.13 6.44
C GLN A 31 13.63 -31.08 6.77
N ARG A 32 14.47 -31.82 6.02
CA ARG A 32 15.92 -31.70 6.09
C ARG A 32 16.29 -30.27 5.72
N SER A 33 17.00 -29.57 6.60
CA SER A 33 17.57 -28.25 6.36
C SER A 33 18.57 -28.36 5.21
N SER A 34 18.09 -28.25 3.96
CA SER A 34 18.94 -28.28 2.78
C SER A 34 19.58 -26.90 2.62
N ASN A 35 20.86 -26.84 2.93
CA ASN A 35 21.75 -25.71 2.70
C ASN A 35 22.08 -25.54 1.19
N GLY A 36 21.08 -25.73 0.31
CA GLY A 36 21.25 -25.94 -1.13
C GLY A 36 20.34 -25.06 -1.97
N ASP A 37 20.98 -24.24 -2.80
CA ASP A 37 20.49 -23.53 -3.99
C ASP A 37 19.29 -22.57 -3.82
N ARG A 38 19.61 -21.29 -3.61
CA ARG A 38 18.68 -20.16 -3.40
C ARG A 38 17.82 -19.79 -4.62
N THR A 39 18.02 -20.42 -5.76
CA THR A 39 17.36 -20.07 -7.03
C THR A 39 16.04 -20.81 -7.28
N LYS A 40 15.80 -21.94 -6.59
CA LYS A 40 14.55 -22.73 -6.70
C LYS A 40 13.54 -22.47 -5.57
N VAL A 41 13.64 -21.32 -4.91
CA VAL A 41 12.72 -20.97 -3.82
C VAL A 41 11.42 -20.46 -4.43
N ILE A 42 10.33 -21.21 -4.22
CA ILE A 42 8.96 -20.81 -4.54
C ILE A 42 8.75 -19.38 -4.02
N LYS A 43 8.23 -18.45 -4.84
CA LYS A 43 8.07 -17.01 -4.50
C LYS A 43 7.34 -16.74 -3.16
N THR A 44 6.64 -17.72 -2.61
CA THR A 44 5.99 -17.69 -1.29
C THR A 44 6.95 -17.82 -0.11
N LEU A 45 8.23 -18.16 -0.34
CA LEU A 45 9.26 -18.39 0.67
C LEU A 45 10.42 -17.37 0.54
N ILE A 46 10.10 -16.07 0.55
CA ILE A 46 11.14 -15.04 0.59
C ILE A 46 11.86 -15.13 1.94
N ASN A 47 13.07 -15.69 1.94
CA ASN A 47 13.86 -15.89 3.16
C ASN A 47 14.64 -14.63 3.58
N SER A 48 14.85 -13.67 2.67
CA SER A 48 15.47 -12.37 3.00
C SER A 48 15.04 -11.28 2.03
N PHE A 49 14.96 -10.04 2.52
CA PHE A 49 14.71 -8.86 1.71
C PHE A 49 15.51 -7.68 2.26
N ARG A 50 15.85 -6.71 1.40
CA ARG A 50 16.51 -5.48 1.82
C ARG A 50 15.45 -4.51 2.33
N TYR A 51 15.71 -3.91 3.50
CA TYR A 51 14.85 -2.89 4.07
C TYR A 51 15.64 -1.60 4.29
N PRO A 52 15.16 -0.42 3.86
CA PRO A 52 15.90 0.81 4.04
C PRO A 52 16.03 1.20 5.52
N ARG A 53 17.21 1.67 5.91
CA ARG A 53 17.55 1.93 7.33
C ARG A 53 16.66 2.99 8.00
N LYS A 54 16.18 3.97 7.24
CA LYS A 54 15.29 5.04 7.72
C LYS A 54 13.81 4.71 7.55
N GLY A 55 13.48 3.46 7.23
CA GLY A 55 12.12 3.07 6.87
C GLY A 55 11.83 3.22 5.37
N PRO A 56 10.63 2.83 4.92
CA PRO A 56 10.33 2.64 3.50
C PRO A 56 10.24 3.97 2.74
N GLY A 57 9.98 5.08 3.44
CA GLY A 57 9.95 6.43 2.86
C GLY A 57 11.30 6.87 2.27
N MET A 58 12.41 6.35 2.80
CA MET A 58 13.77 6.71 2.36
C MET A 58 13.99 6.53 0.85
N MET A 59 13.39 5.51 0.25
CA MET A 59 13.51 5.26 -1.19
C MET A 59 12.80 6.34 -2.01
N TRP A 60 11.62 6.78 -1.55
CA TRP A 60 10.82 7.81 -2.22
C TRP A 60 11.38 9.21 -2.00
N GLU A 61 11.96 9.48 -0.83
CA GLU A 61 12.76 10.69 -0.60
C GLU A 61 13.91 10.77 -1.60
N ALA A 62 14.70 9.69 -1.76
CA ALA A 62 15.78 9.65 -2.74
C ALA A 62 15.29 9.77 -4.18
N CYS A 63 14.12 9.20 -4.51
CA CYS A 63 13.49 9.35 -5.81
C CYS A 63 13.12 10.81 -6.09
N ALA A 64 12.45 11.48 -5.14
CA ALA A 64 12.05 12.88 -5.27
C ALA A 64 13.25 13.82 -5.48
N GLU A 65 14.35 13.60 -4.76
CA GLU A 65 15.57 14.39 -4.94
C GLU A 65 16.21 14.19 -6.32
N LYS A 66 16.21 12.95 -6.85
CA LYS A 66 16.68 12.69 -8.22
C LYS A 66 15.80 13.36 -9.28
N VAL A 67 14.48 13.31 -9.12
CA VAL A 67 13.55 13.98 -10.04
C VAL A 67 13.84 15.48 -10.09
N LYS A 68 14.04 16.12 -8.93
CA LYS A 68 14.41 17.54 -8.86
C LYS A 68 15.77 17.83 -9.50
N ALA A 69 16.76 17.00 -9.24
CA ALA A 69 18.10 17.14 -9.85
C ALA A 69 18.08 17.00 -11.38
N MET A 70 17.10 16.28 -11.92
CA MET A 70 16.86 16.15 -13.37
C MET A 70 15.99 17.29 -13.95
N GLY A 71 15.67 18.32 -13.15
CA GLY A 71 14.85 19.47 -13.57
C GLY A 71 13.34 19.28 -13.37
N GLY A 72 12.89 18.16 -12.82
CA GLY A 72 11.48 17.93 -12.50
C GLY A 72 11.01 18.74 -11.29
N LYS A 73 9.74 19.13 -11.27
CA LYS A 73 9.13 19.82 -10.12
C LYS A 73 8.38 18.82 -9.24
N VAL A 74 8.58 18.90 -7.92
CA VAL A 74 7.82 18.11 -6.94
C VAL A 74 7.13 19.08 -6.00
N GLU A 75 5.81 19.22 -6.17
CA GLU A 75 4.98 20.09 -5.34
C GLU A 75 4.31 19.30 -4.22
N MET A 76 4.62 19.69 -2.98
CA MET A 76 4.03 19.11 -1.78
C MET A 76 2.93 20.05 -1.25
N ALA A 77 1.96 19.49 -0.53
CA ALA A 77 0.78 20.22 -0.07
C ALA A 77 -0.04 20.84 -1.21
N ALA A 78 -0.01 20.22 -2.39
CA ALA A 78 -0.81 20.56 -3.57
C ALA A 78 -1.87 19.49 -3.78
N ARG A 79 -3.08 19.68 -3.24
CA ARG A 79 -4.18 18.73 -3.39
C ARG A 79 -4.89 18.98 -4.71
N VAL A 80 -4.66 18.12 -5.70
CA VAL A 80 -5.40 18.12 -6.96
C VAL A 80 -6.89 17.87 -6.68
N ASN A 81 -7.75 18.69 -7.26
CA ASN A 81 -9.21 18.64 -7.07
C ASN A 81 -9.99 18.50 -8.38
N GLY A 82 -9.34 18.66 -9.53
CA GLY A 82 -9.95 18.45 -10.83
C GLY A 82 -8.94 18.56 -11.97
N CYS A 83 -9.34 18.04 -13.12
CA CYS A 83 -8.60 18.17 -14.36
C CYS A 83 -9.58 18.37 -15.51
N ALA A 84 -9.35 19.38 -16.33
CA ALA A 84 -10.17 19.70 -17.49
C ALA A 84 -9.35 19.48 -18.76
N PHE A 85 -9.91 18.81 -19.76
CA PHE A 85 -9.36 18.71 -21.09
C PHE A 85 -10.07 19.68 -22.01
N ASP A 86 -9.29 20.42 -22.80
CA ASP A 86 -9.80 21.28 -23.86
C ASP A 86 -9.51 20.63 -25.21
N GLU A 87 -10.56 20.26 -25.94
CA GLU A 87 -10.44 19.63 -27.26
C GLU A 87 -9.88 20.59 -28.31
N ALA A 88 -10.11 21.90 -28.18
CA ALA A 88 -9.67 22.89 -29.16
C ALA A 88 -8.15 23.09 -29.12
N THR A 89 -7.58 23.11 -27.91
CA THR A 89 -6.13 23.25 -27.69
C THR A 89 -5.42 21.91 -27.52
N SER A 90 -6.17 20.81 -27.36
CA SER A 90 -5.65 19.49 -27.02
C SER A 90 -4.79 19.48 -25.75
N ALA A 91 -5.14 20.33 -24.77
CA ALA A 91 -4.38 20.51 -23.53
C ALA A 91 -5.23 20.19 -22.29
N TRP A 92 -4.55 19.76 -21.24
CA TRP A 92 -5.13 19.59 -19.91
C TRP A 92 -4.84 20.80 -19.03
N THR A 93 -5.84 21.21 -18.25
CA THR A 93 -5.68 22.09 -17.09
C THR A 93 -5.92 21.28 -15.83
N VAL A 94 -4.91 21.17 -14.96
CA VAL A 94 -5.01 20.51 -13.66
C VAL A 94 -5.16 21.55 -12.57
N GLN A 95 -6.21 21.45 -11.77
CA GLN A 95 -6.48 22.36 -10.65
C GLN A 95 -6.09 21.71 -9.32
N PHE A 96 -5.46 22.50 -8.45
CA PHE A 96 -5.08 22.05 -7.11
C PHE A 96 -5.22 23.14 -6.07
N LYS A 97 -5.38 22.73 -4.81
CA LYS A 97 -5.35 23.62 -3.65
C LYS A 97 -4.04 23.50 -2.90
N ASP A 98 -3.45 24.63 -2.52
CA ASP A 98 -2.28 24.64 -1.65
C ASP A 98 -2.65 24.39 -0.17
N ARG A 99 -1.67 24.52 0.72
CA ARG A 99 -1.85 24.34 2.18
C ARG A 99 -2.82 25.37 2.80
N ASP A 100 -2.91 26.56 2.21
CA ASP A 100 -3.71 27.68 2.70
C ASP A 100 -5.11 27.65 2.08
N GLY A 101 -5.34 26.74 1.14
CA GLY A 101 -6.61 26.52 0.46
C GLY A 101 -6.78 27.33 -0.82
N ASN A 102 -5.75 28.08 -1.24
CA ASN A 102 -5.79 28.86 -2.47
C ASN A 102 -5.82 27.92 -3.68
N LEU A 103 -6.61 28.29 -4.68
CA LEU A 103 -6.75 27.52 -5.91
C LEU A 103 -5.68 27.93 -6.93
N HIS A 104 -5.01 26.94 -7.49
CA HIS A 104 -4.00 27.08 -8.52
C HIS A 104 -4.34 26.17 -9.70
N SER A 105 -3.78 26.49 -10.87
CA SER A 105 -3.92 25.68 -12.08
C SER A 105 -2.59 25.53 -12.80
N VAL A 106 -2.39 24.38 -13.42
CA VAL A 106 -1.24 24.11 -14.29
C VAL A 106 -1.71 23.48 -15.60
N GLU A 107 -1.14 23.93 -16.71
CA GLU A 107 -1.39 23.35 -18.03
C GLU A 107 -0.43 22.18 -18.30
N ALA A 108 -0.91 21.17 -19.00
CA ALA A 108 -0.13 19.99 -19.37
C ALA A 108 -0.67 19.35 -20.65
N GLU A 109 0.21 18.83 -21.50
CA GLU A 109 -0.18 18.03 -22.67
C GLU A 109 -0.70 16.64 -22.25
N HIS A 110 -0.13 16.10 -21.17
CA HIS A 110 -0.44 14.76 -20.68
C HIS A 110 -0.57 14.74 -19.16
N VAL A 111 -1.54 13.97 -18.66
CA VAL A 111 -1.78 13.76 -17.23
C VAL A 111 -1.69 12.28 -16.89
N ILE A 112 -0.75 11.92 -16.02
CA ILE A 112 -0.63 10.58 -15.45
C ILE A 112 -1.08 10.65 -13.99
N SER A 113 -2.22 10.04 -13.69
CA SER A 113 -2.79 10.04 -12.35
C SER A 113 -2.62 8.69 -11.64
N SER A 114 -2.10 8.74 -10.42
CA SER A 114 -2.10 7.62 -9.47
C SER A 114 -3.17 7.76 -8.38
N ALA A 115 -4.05 8.76 -8.51
CA ALA A 115 -5.14 8.99 -7.57
C ALA A 115 -6.20 7.86 -7.63
N PRO A 116 -6.94 7.61 -6.53
CA PRO A 116 -8.01 6.62 -6.54
C PRO A 116 -9.03 6.93 -7.64
N MET A 117 -9.31 5.94 -8.50
CA MET A 117 -10.19 6.10 -9.67
C MET A 117 -11.57 6.66 -9.28
N ARG A 118 -12.09 6.24 -8.13
CA ARG A 118 -13.38 6.74 -7.60
C ARG A 118 -13.39 8.25 -7.36
N GLU A 119 -12.29 8.82 -6.90
CA GLU A 119 -12.16 10.26 -6.65
C GLU A 119 -11.79 11.00 -7.94
N LEU A 120 -10.87 10.45 -8.72
CA LEU A 120 -10.38 11.04 -9.97
C LEU A 120 -11.52 11.26 -10.97
N VAL A 121 -12.33 10.23 -11.21
CA VAL A 121 -13.36 10.26 -12.26
C VAL A 121 -14.38 11.38 -12.05
N CYS A 122 -14.72 11.68 -10.79
CA CYS A 122 -15.64 12.77 -10.46
C CYS A 122 -15.06 14.18 -10.73
N GLY A 123 -13.73 14.30 -10.74
CA GLY A 123 -12.99 15.55 -10.96
C GLY A 123 -12.60 15.82 -12.41
N ILE A 124 -12.86 14.90 -13.35
CA ILE A 124 -12.54 15.08 -14.78
C ILE A 124 -13.59 15.96 -15.46
N ARG A 125 -13.14 16.89 -16.31
CA ARG A 125 -13.96 17.68 -17.23
C ARG A 125 -13.38 17.56 -18.67
N PRO A 126 -14.22 17.53 -19.74
CA PRO A 126 -15.67 17.37 -19.72
C PRO A 126 -16.10 16.11 -18.99
N GLU A 127 -17.35 16.06 -18.54
CA GLU A 127 -17.81 14.94 -17.72
C GLU A 127 -17.69 13.62 -18.49
N VAL A 128 -17.16 12.60 -17.82
CA VAL A 128 -17.15 11.25 -18.39
C VAL A 128 -18.57 10.70 -18.51
N SER A 129 -18.76 9.70 -19.37
CA SER A 129 -20.07 9.04 -19.49
C SER A 129 -20.63 8.55 -18.15
N ASP A 130 -21.96 8.56 -18.00
CA ASP A 130 -22.64 8.06 -16.80
C ASP A 130 -22.31 6.60 -16.47
N ARG A 131 -22.02 5.80 -17.50
CA ARG A 131 -21.55 4.42 -17.34
C ARG A 131 -20.20 4.38 -16.63
N THR A 132 -19.26 5.22 -17.07
CA THR A 132 -17.92 5.33 -16.47
C THR A 132 -18.00 5.85 -15.03
N ARG A 133 -18.80 6.90 -14.79
CA ARG A 133 -19.01 7.47 -13.46
C ARG A 133 -19.54 6.41 -12.48
N ARG A 134 -20.63 5.72 -12.83
CA ARG A 134 -21.22 4.65 -12.00
C ARG A 134 -20.25 3.49 -11.75
N ALA A 135 -19.47 3.11 -12.77
CA ALA A 135 -18.44 2.07 -12.61
C ALA A 135 -17.38 2.49 -11.58
N ALA A 136 -16.87 3.72 -11.65
CA ALA A 136 -15.90 4.25 -10.68
C ALA A 136 -16.49 4.33 -9.27
N GLU A 137 -17.74 4.79 -9.12
CA GLU A 137 -18.43 4.89 -7.83
C GLU A 137 -18.67 3.53 -7.16
N SER A 138 -18.84 2.47 -7.96
CA SER A 138 -19.04 1.10 -7.50
C SER A 138 -17.78 0.45 -6.91
N LEU A 139 -16.60 1.06 -7.12
CA LEU A 139 -15.33 0.55 -6.59
C LEU A 139 -15.33 0.57 -5.06
N LYS A 140 -15.04 -0.58 -4.45
CA LYS A 140 -14.99 -0.76 -3.00
C LYS A 140 -13.54 -0.76 -2.53
N TYR A 141 -13.23 0.12 -1.58
CA TYR A 141 -11.94 0.15 -0.91
C TYR A 141 -12.02 -0.41 0.51
N ARG A 142 -10.85 -0.81 1.00
CA ARG A 142 -10.67 -1.31 2.35
C ARG A 142 -9.61 -0.45 3.01
N ASP A 143 -10.00 0.26 4.05
CA ASP A 143 -9.10 1.07 4.85
C ASP A 143 -8.18 0.17 5.68
N PHE A 144 -7.06 0.73 6.09
CA PHE A 144 -6.05 0.04 6.85
C PHE A 144 -5.68 0.86 8.08
N LEU A 145 -6.12 0.43 9.25
CA LEU A 145 -5.66 1.04 10.50
C LEU A 145 -4.28 0.45 10.83
N THR A 146 -3.33 1.31 11.17
CA THR A 146 -2.02 0.92 11.66
C THR A 146 -1.77 1.53 13.03
N VAL A 147 -1.55 0.70 14.04
CA VAL A 147 -1.15 1.14 15.39
C VAL A 147 0.31 0.80 15.60
N MET A 148 1.10 1.79 16.02
CA MET A 148 2.51 1.63 16.35
C MET A 148 2.68 1.47 17.86
N LEU A 149 3.13 0.29 18.28
CA LEU A 149 3.45 0.02 19.69
C LEU A 149 4.96 0.05 19.88
N ILE A 150 5.41 0.89 20.82
CA ILE A 150 6.82 1.01 21.20
C ILE A 150 7.08 0.17 22.46
N LEU A 151 7.91 -0.86 22.33
CA LEU A 151 8.29 -1.73 23.44
C LEU A 151 9.70 -1.43 23.95
N LYS A 152 9.93 -1.67 25.25
CA LYS A 152 11.24 -1.51 25.91
C LYS A 152 12.18 -2.69 25.65
N GLU A 153 11.64 -3.90 25.60
CA GLU A 153 12.42 -5.14 25.45
C GLU A 153 12.73 -5.45 23.98
N ARG A 154 13.95 -5.91 23.72
CA ARG A 154 14.45 -6.27 22.39
C ARG A 154 14.34 -7.77 22.14
N ASN A 155 14.30 -8.16 20.87
CA ASN A 155 14.51 -9.54 20.39
C ASN A 155 13.54 -10.60 20.92
N LYS A 156 12.31 -10.22 21.30
CA LYS A 156 11.29 -11.20 21.71
C LYS A 156 10.66 -11.97 20.55
N PHE A 157 10.81 -11.49 19.31
CA PHE A 157 10.27 -12.15 18.13
C PHE A 157 11.33 -12.21 17.02
N ALA A 158 11.44 -13.38 16.39
CA ALA A 158 12.29 -13.59 15.22
C ALA A 158 11.56 -13.26 13.90
N ASP A 159 10.22 -13.25 13.93
CA ASP A 159 9.38 -13.09 12.74
C ASP A 159 9.16 -11.64 12.36
N ASN A 160 9.36 -11.31 11.08
CA ASN A 160 9.06 -9.98 10.51
C ASN A 160 7.54 -9.72 10.40
N TRP A 161 6.74 -10.77 10.18
CA TRP A 161 5.30 -10.68 9.92
C TRP A 161 4.58 -11.84 10.59
N ILE A 162 3.63 -11.53 11.45
CA ILE A 162 2.77 -12.51 12.14
C ILE A 162 1.34 -12.26 11.66
N TYR A 163 0.73 -13.28 11.07
CA TYR A 163 -0.67 -13.25 10.66
C TYR A 163 -1.55 -13.78 11.77
N ILE A 164 -2.65 -13.08 12.04
CA ILE A 164 -3.55 -13.44 13.12
C ILE A 164 -4.92 -13.76 12.53
N HIS A 165 -5.37 -14.99 12.77
CA HIS A 165 -6.67 -15.51 12.34
C HIS A 165 -7.61 -15.77 13.52
N ASP A 166 -7.29 -15.26 14.71
CA ASP A 166 -8.11 -15.41 15.91
C ASP A 166 -9.20 -14.33 15.97
N PRO A 167 -10.49 -14.68 15.95
CA PRO A 167 -11.59 -13.72 15.99
C PRO A 167 -11.68 -12.92 17.30
N ARG A 168 -11.03 -13.38 18.39
CA ARG A 168 -11.03 -12.70 19.69
C ARG A 168 -10.23 -11.41 19.69
N VAL A 169 -9.33 -11.22 18.72
CA VAL A 169 -8.51 -10.01 18.60
C VAL A 169 -8.83 -9.26 17.32
N LYS A 170 -8.84 -7.92 17.41
CA LYS A 170 -9.12 -7.04 16.27
C LYS A 170 -7.85 -6.74 15.47
N VAL A 171 -7.08 -7.76 15.12
CA VAL A 171 -5.80 -7.64 14.41
C VAL A 171 -5.74 -8.67 13.28
N GLY A 172 -5.39 -8.24 12.07
CA GLY A 172 -5.11 -9.16 10.96
C GLY A 172 -3.62 -9.46 10.80
N ARG A 173 -2.76 -8.49 11.12
CA ARG A 173 -1.31 -8.64 10.97
C ARG A 173 -0.53 -7.78 11.96
N VAL A 174 0.50 -8.39 12.53
CA VAL A 174 1.55 -7.74 13.31
C VAL A 174 2.81 -7.74 12.45
N GLN A 175 3.42 -6.57 12.26
CA GLN A 175 4.75 -6.47 11.66
C GLN A 175 5.72 -6.04 12.73
N THR A 176 6.87 -6.70 12.74
CA THR A 176 7.95 -6.35 13.64
C THR A 176 9.03 -5.68 12.79
N LYS A 177 9.42 -4.46 13.19
CA LYS A 177 10.48 -3.76 12.48
C LYS A 177 11.50 -3.20 13.43
N TRP A 178 12.75 -3.45 13.08
CA TRP A 178 13.92 -2.88 13.73
C TRP A 178 14.32 -1.60 13.00
N PHE A 179 14.10 -0.45 13.64
CA PHE A 179 14.75 0.81 13.23
C PHE A 179 15.01 1.69 14.44
N ARG A 180 16.11 2.45 14.42
CA ARG A 180 16.46 3.38 15.49
C ARG A 180 15.58 4.62 15.37
N ILE A 181 14.65 4.83 16.30
CA ILE A 181 13.85 6.06 16.35
C ILE A 181 14.79 7.23 16.67
N ARG A 182 14.77 8.28 15.84
CA ARG A 182 15.69 9.42 15.92
C ARG A 182 15.39 10.37 17.10
N THR A 183 14.19 10.29 17.68
CA THR A 183 13.65 11.25 18.67
C THR A 183 13.64 10.74 20.12
N LYS A 184 14.12 9.54 20.41
CA LYS A 184 14.27 9.04 21.79
C LYS A 184 15.62 8.33 21.97
N PRO A 185 16.28 8.45 23.14
CA PRO A 185 17.53 7.75 23.44
C PRO A 185 17.33 6.23 23.56
N VAL A 186 16.08 5.78 23.57
CA VAL A 186 15.72 4.36 23.66
C VAL A 186 15.60 3.79 22.26
N THR A 187 16.33 2.71 22.00
CA THR A 187 16.16 1.91 20.79
C THR A 187 14.81 1.21 20.90
N ALA A 188 13.80 1.85 20.32
CA ALA A 188 12.41 1.44 20.39
C ALA A 188 12.10 0.39 19.33
N TRP A 189 11.33 -0.61 19.72
CA TRP A 189 10.83 -1.65 18.84
C TRP A 189 9.42 -1.31 18.40
N ASN A 190 9.11 -1.36 17.10
CA ASN A 190 7.79 -1.00 16.60
C ASN A 190 7.03 -2.23 16.12
N ILE A 191 5.90 -2.46 16.77
CA ILE A 191 4.88 -3.37 16.24
C ILE A 191 3.88 -2.55 15.46
N PHE A 192 3.73 -2.86 14.17
CA PHE A 192 2.64 -2.36 13.36
C PHE A 192 1.50 -3.36 13.40
N VAL A 193 0.51 -3.06 14.22
CA VAL A 193 -0.74 -3.81 14.29
C VAL A 193 -1.66 -3.26 13.23
N SER A 194 -2.21 -4.13 12.41
CA SER A 194 -3.10 -3.68 11.34
C SER A 194 -4.33 -4.52 11.14
N LYS A 195 -5.44 -3.81 10.88
CA LYS A 195 -6.73 -4.39 10.53
C LYS A 195 -7.29 -3.61 9.36
N ALA A 196 -7.89 -4.38 8.46
CA ALA A 196 -8.46 -3.85 7.26
C ALA A 196 -9.98 -3.74 7.43
N THR A 197 -10.55 -2.57 7.17
CA THR A 197 -11.99 -2.24 7.38
C THR A 197 -12.63 -1.82 6.07
N VAL A 198 -13.93 -1.99 5.90
CA VAL A 198 -14.61 -1.49 4.69
C VAL A 198 -14.87 0.00 4.86
N SER A 199 -14.46 0.80 3.88
CA SER A 199 -14.72 2.24 3.84
C SER A 199 -16.23 2.53 3.99
N GLY A 200 -16.59 3.39 4.93
CA GLY A 200 -17.98 3.81 5.18
C GLY A 200 -18.70 3.14 6.36
N ASN A 201 -18.02 2.35 7.20
CA ASN A 201 -18.61 1.81 8.43
C ASN A 201 -18.22 2.66 9.66
N PRO A 202 -19.11 3.48 10.24
CA PRO A 202 -18.80 4.38 11.36
C PRO A 202 -18.54 3.66 12.70
N LYS A 203 -18.62 2.33 12.75
CA LYS A 203 -18.54 1.54 13.99
C LYS A 203 -17.11 1.12 14.36
N MET A 204 -16.19 2.08 14.48
CA MET A 204 -14.92 1.80 15.15
C MET A 204 -14.50 2.99 16.03
N LYS A 205 -15.14 3.10 17.20
CA LYS A 205 -14.50 3.69 18.38
C LYS A 205 -13.52 2.64 18.93
N ILE A 206 -12.27 3.06 19.15
CA ILE A 206 -11.27 2.28 19.89
C ILE A 206 -11.69 2.28 21.35
#